data_AF-A0A920K488-F1
#
_entry.id   AF-A0A920K488-F1
#
_cell.length_a   1.000
_cell.length_b   1.000
_cell.length_c   1.000
_cell.angle_alpha   90.00
_cell.angle_beta   90.00
_cell.angle_gamma   90.00
#
_symmetry.space_group_name_H-M   'P 1'
#
loop_
_entity.id
_entity.type
_entity.pdbx_description
1 polymer ?
#
loop_
_entity_poly.entity_id
_entity_poly.type
_entity_poly.pdbx_seq_one_letter_code
_entity_poly.pdbx_strand_id
1 'polypeptide(L)'
;MGIASEGKVDSFELTNQLKTSGSDENLSGKRNEWWERAAICDDSVEKKTCMTLVYTSYFANMLGFSTTCTNNLVFGTTEKFYPAFNVNCGRVSIIEDGNEVDTYISPFLGYLPTQDGLYLNERGIAEFLSWDKYNKYRDDPSELNVGNDRRLGNTSQIIQTSIGGGNSRVSALGVASTIANLSQIKNNTYPKLPFLLKKNNYKPKMYKKENFIPEEDSKAAQIVLNGLEKTLLPETADWKGVGTASSAFTRTFGKICGYSCPVKGKTGTVSFKDKNHRGKTLFGGLTDLKQLADLIDGNVKIHDYKSVAIGVIAFEKGTSDVTNRAADIHMRLLKHIFFD
;
A
#
# COMPACT_ATOMS: atom_id res chain seq x y z
N MET A 1 -8.57 11.03 -4.74
CA MET A 1 -9.49 10.98 -3.58
C MET A 1 -8.92 11.78 -2.40
N GLY A 2 -9.71 12.69 -1.84
CA GLY A 2 -9.47 13.37 -0.55
C GLY A 2 -10.77 13.36 0.27
N ILE A 3 -11.55 12.29 0.11
CA ILE A 3 -13.00 12.26 0.37
C ILE A 3 -13.30 12.39 1.88
N ALA A 4 -12.59 11.64 2.72
CA ALA A 4 -12.69 11.81 4.17
C ALA A 4 -12.01 13.10 4.67
N SER A 5 -10.93 13.56 4.02
CA SER A 5 -10.17 14.74 4.45
C SER A 5 -10.88 16.08 4.21
N GLU A 6 -11.91 16.11 3.36
CA GLU A 6 -12.74 17.30 3.13
C GLU A 6 -13.96 17.37 4.06
N GLY A 7 -14.15 16.36 4.93
CA GLY A 7 -15.20 16.33 5.96
C GLY A 7 -16.63 16.19 5.41
N LYS A 8 -16.79 15.94 4.12
CA LYS A 8 -18.08 15.65 3.47
C LYS A 8 -17.96 14.28 2.81
N VAL A 9 -18.73 13.32 3.33
CA VAL A 9 -18.87 12.00 2.75
C VAL A 9 -20.34 11.90 2.32
N ASP A 10 -20.61 11.96 1.02
CA ASP A 10 -21.97 11.74 0.51
C ASP A 10 -22.21 10.28 0.08
N SER A 11 -23.47 9.91 -0.16
CA SER A 11 -23.85 8.53 -0.50
C SER A 11 -23.29 8.09 -1.87
N PHE A 12 -23.25 8.98 -2.85
CA PHE A 12 -22.66 8.72 -4.16
C PHE A 12 -21.15 8.45 -4.07
N GLU A 13 -20.46 9.18 -3.20
CA GLU A 13 -19.05 9.01 -2.90
C GLU A 13 -18.78 7.68 -2.21
N LEU A 14 -19.61 7.27 -1.25
CA LEU A 14 -19.54 5.95 -0.59
C LEU A 14 -19.69 4.79 -1.58
N THR A 15 -20.69 4.84 -2.47
CA THR A 15 -20.89 3.82 -3.51
C THR A 15 -19.67 3.69 -4.43
N ASN A 16 -18.91 4.77 -4.64
CA ASN A 16 -17.70 4.76 -5.46
C ASN A 16 -16.44 4.25 -4.73
N GLN A 17 -16.42 4.18 -3.39
CA GLN A 17 -15.27 3.66 -2.61
C GLN A 17 -15.03 2.17 -2.90
N LEU A 18 -16.09 1.41 -3.23
CA LEU A 18 -16.01 0.00 -3.61
C LEU A 18 -15.31 -0.26 -4.94
N LYS A 19 -15.35 0.70 -5.87
CA LYS A 19 -14.95 0.48 -7.27
C LYS A 19 -13.46 0.66 -7.51
N THR A 20 -12.72 1.12 -6.51
CA THR A 20 -11.31 1.54 -6.65
C THR A 20 -10.27 0.42 -6.46
N SER A 21 -10.67 -0.86 -6.43
CA SER A 21 -9.72 -1.97 -6.65
C SER A 21 -9.67 -2.46 -8.11
N GLY A 22 -10.33 -1.75 -9.04
CA GLY A 22 -10.19 -1.97 -10.48
C GLY A 22 -11.33 -2.75 -11.16
N SER A 23 -12.43 -3.03 -10.48
CA SER A 23 -13.64 -3.55 -11.12
C SER A 23 -14.64 -2.41 -11.36
N ASP A 24 -14.59 -1.82 -12.56
CA ASP A 24 -15.67 -0.98 -13.09
C ASP A 24 -16.87 -1.82 -13.56
N GLU A 25 -16.78 -3.14 -13.47
CA GLU A 25 -17.89 -4.06 -13.71
C GLU A 25 -18.74 -4.22 -12.45
N ASN A 26 -20.06 -4.41 -12.61
CA ASN A 26 -21.09 -4.57 -11.58
C ASN A 26 -20.89 -5.77 -10.61
N LEU A 27 -19.65 -6.22 -10.42
CA LEU A 27 -19.24 -7.30 -9.55
C LEU A 27 -18.46 -6.70 -8.38
N SER A 28 -19.19 -6.16 -7.40
CA SER A 28 -18.61 -5.97 -6.05
C SER A 28 -18.26 -7.35 -5.50
N GLY A 29 -17.05 -7.82 -5.78
CA GLY A 29 -16.62 -9.15 -5.38
C GLY A 29 -16.49 -9.25 -3.85
N LYS A 30 -16.90 -10.39 -3.29
CA LYS A 30 -16.72 -10.80 -1.87
C LYS A 30 -15.31 -10.55 -1.30
N ARG A 31 -14.31 -10.37 -2.18
CA ARG A 31 -12.91 -10.10 -1.84
C ARG A 31 -12.66 -8.69 -1.30
N ASN A 32 -13.37 -7.68 -1.80
CA ASN A 32 -13.26 -6.31 -1.27
C ASN A 32 -13.94 -6.24 0.10
N GLU A 33 -15.11 -6.89 0.23
CA GLU A 33 -15.87 -6.97 1.48
C GLU A 33 -15.06 -7.57 2.63
N TRP A 34 -14.24 -8.60 2.38
CA TRP A 34 -13.39 -9.18 3.44
C TRP A 34 -12.39 -8.17 4.01
N TRP A 35 -11.67 -7.42 3.16
CA TRP A 35 -10.73 -6.40 3.61
C TRP A 35 -11.43 -5.27 4.35
N GLU A 36 -12.63 -4.91 3.92
CA GLU A 36 -13.44 -3.86 4.54
C GLU A 36 -13.92 -4.27 5.94
N ARG A 37 -14.45 -5.49 6.09
CA ARG A 37 -14.84 -6.06 7.39
C ARG A 37 -13.66 -6.16 8.34
N ALA A 38 -12.50 -6.60 7.86
CA ALA A 38 -11.26 -6.62 8.63
C ALA A 38 -10.80 -5.20 9.03
N ALA A 39 -11.00 -4.20 8.17
CA ALA A 39 -10.62 -2.81 8.41
C ALA A 39 -11.51 -2.13 9.46
N ILE A 40 -12.81 -2.42 9.46
CA ILE A 40 -13.76 -1.90 10.47
C ILE A 40 -13.90 -2.81 11.69
N CYS A 41 -13.13 -3.90 11.74
CA CYS A 41 -13.08 -4.87 12.83
C CYS A 41 -14.44 -5.55 13.15
N ASP A 42 -15.21 -5.82 12.10
CA ASP A 42 -16.54 -6.46 12.17
C ASP A 42 -16.49 -7.95 12.58
N ASP A 43 -15.37 -8.64 12.31
CA ASP A 43 -15.21 -10.08 12.57
C ASP A 43 -14.81 -10.44 14.02
N SER A 44 -14.73 -9.47 14.94
CA SER A 44 -14.27 -9.74 16.30
C SER A 44 -15.44 -10.04 17.25
N VAL A 45 -15.63 -11.33 17.54
CA VAL A 45 -16.69 -11.81 18.47
C VAL A 45 -16.45 -11.35 19.91
N GLU A 46 -15.19 -11.03 20.29
CA GLU A 46 -14.82 -10.70 21.68
C GLU A 46 -13.84 -9.52 21.85
N LYS A 47 -13.45 -8.78 20.81
CA LYS A 47 -12.46 -7.68 20.96
C LYS A 47 -13.07 -6.32 20.67
N LYS A 48 -13.49 -5.61 21.72
CA LYS A 48 -13.95 -4.20 21.66
C LYS A 48 -12.93 -3.21 21.04
N THR A 49 -11.71 -3.64 20.75
CA THR A 49 -10.63 -2.80 20.20
C THR A 49 -10.19 -3.31 18.83
N CYS A 50 -10.23 -2.41 17.84
CA CYS A 50 -9.85 -2.72 16.47
C CYS A 50 -8.32 -2.84 16.32
N MET A 51 -7.81 -4.08 16.28
CA MET A 51 -6.37 -4.33 16.20
C MET A 51 -5.76 -4.04 14.82
N THR A 52 -6.57 -4.03 13.76
CA THR A 52 -6.10 -3.72 12.39
C THR A 52 -5.41 -2.36 12.31
N LEU A 53 -5.94 -1.35 13.00
CA LEU A 53 -5.34 -0.01 13.06
C LEU A 53 -4.00 0.01 13.80
N VAL A 54 -3.92 -0.77 14.89
CA VAL A 54 -2.70 -0.92 15.69
C VAL A 54 -1.61 -1.59 14.86
N TYR A 55 -1.92 -2.72 14.22
CA TYR A 55 -0.97 -3.45 13.38
C TYR A 55 -0.57 -2.64 12.13
N THR A 56 -1.52 -1.96 11.49
CA THR A 56 -1.21 -1.07 10.36
C THR A 56 -0.24 0.02 10.79
N SER A 57 -0.44 0.63 11.95
CA SER A 57 0.46 1.67 12.47
C SER A 57 1.84 1.11 12.84
N TYR A 58 1.88 -0.09 13.43
CA TYR A 58 3.13 -0.80 13.71
C TYR A 58 3.95 -1.04 12.44
N PHE A 59 3.35 -1.61 11.40
CA PHE A 59 4.06 -1.86 10.13
C PHE A 59 4.36 -0.56 9.36
N ALA A 60 3.45 0.41 9.35
CA ALA A 60 3.68 1.70 8.70
C ALA A 60 4.92 2.39 9.29
N ASN A 61 5.01 2.48 10.61
CA ASN A 61 6.17 3.07 11.29
C ASN A 61 7.46 2.31 10.98
N MET A 62 7.42 0.97 11.03
CA MET A 62 8.56 0.12 10.69
C MET A 62 9.06 0.35 9.24
N LEU A 63 8.14 0.63 8.32
CA LEU A 63 8.42 0.84 6.91
C LEU A 63 8.66 2.32 6.54
N GLY A 64 8.63 3.24 7.52
CA GLY A 64 8.84 4.67 7.31
C GLY A 64 7.65 5.40 6.66
N PHE A 65 6.46 4.82 6.75
CA PHE A 65 5.20 5.47 6.36
C PHE A 65 4.63 6.18 7.59
N SER A 66 4.14 7.40 7.39
CA SER A 66 3.43 8.10 8.46
C SER A 66 1.96 7.71 8.50
N THR A 67 1.42 7.53 9.71
CA THR A 67 -0.03 7.35 9.91
C THR A 67 -0.77 8.61 10.32
N THR A 68 -0.01 9.63 10.69
CA THR A 68 -0.47 10.96 11.08
C THR A 68 0.49 12.04 10.57
N CYS A 69 -0.06 13.03 9.89
CA CYS A 69 0.61 14.23 9.38
C CYS A 69 0.01 15.51 9.96
N THR A 70 -1.12 15.38 10.65
CA THR A 70 -1.82 16.48 11.32
C THR A 70 -1.81 16.19 12.81
N ASN A 71 -1.36 17.14 13.64
CA ASN A 71 -1.21 16.93 15.08
C ASN A 71 -2.54 16.72 15.86
N ASN A 72 -3.67 16.43 15.20
CA ASN A 72 -4.98 16.54 15.82
C ASN A 72 -5.82 15.26 15.70
N LEU A 73 -6.12 14.67 16.85
CA LEU A 73 -7.35 13.90 17.07
C LEU A 73 -8.43 14.87 17.53
N VAL A 74 -9.62 14.85 16.92
CA VAL A 74 -10.65 15.87 17.16
C VAL A 74 -11.67 15.37 18.18
N PHE A 75 -11.67 15.98 19.37
CA PHE A 75 -12.67 15.72 20.41
C PHE A 75 -13.88 16.65 20.20
N GLY A 76 -15.07 16.09 20.02
CA GLY A 76 -16.33 16.82 20.16
C GLY A 76 -16.67 17.96 19.18
N THR A 77 -15.75 18.51 18.38
CA THR A 77 -15.99 19.77 17.65
C THR A 77 -16.48 19.64 16.21
N THR A 78 -17.25 20.63 15.77
CA THR A 78 -17.65 20.95 14.37
C THR A 78 -16.80 22.08 13.77
N GLU A 79 -15.72 22.51 14.42
CA GLU A 79 -14.95 23.67 13.98
C GLU A 79 -13.95 23.31 12.88
N LYS A 80 -13.86 24.19 11.87
CA LYS A 80 -12.81 24.17 10.84
C LYS A 80 -11.48 24.54 11.50
N PHE A 81 -10.85 23.57 12.16
CA PHE A 81 -9.44 23.68 12.54
C PHE A 81 -8.62 23.77 11.25
N TYR A 82 -7.74 24.77 11.15
CA TYR A 82 -6.73 24.83 10.10
C TYR A 82 -5.56 23.93 10.52
N PRO A 83 -5.39 22.73 9.95
CA PRO A 83 -4.31 21.84 10.36
C PRO A 83 -2.97 22.42 9.95
N ALA A 84 -2.04 22.54 10.90
CA ALA A 84 -0.63 22.71 10.59
C ALA A 84 -0.11 21.36 10.06
N PHE A 85 -0.14 21.18 8.74
CA PHE A 85 0.38 19.98 8.08
C PHE A 85 1.88 19.86 8.33
N ASN A 86 2.34 18.72 8.86
CA ASN A 86 3.76 18.46 9.00
C ASN A 86 4.39 18.20 7.63
N VAL A 87 5.18 19.16 7.14
CA VAL A 87 5.87 19.09 5.83
C VAL A 87 6.87 17.93 5.72
N ASN A 88 7.32 17.41 6.86
CA ASN A 88 8.22 16.25 6.94
C ASN A 88 7.48 14.91 7.04
N CYS A 89 6.15 14.93 7.05
CA CYS A 89 5.35 13.72 7.18
C CYS A 89 5.61 12.73 6.03
N GLY A 90 5.82 11.47 6.39
CA GLY A 90 6.13 10.37 5.48
C GLY A 90 7.50 10.47 4.82
N ARG A 91 8.36 11.41 5.24
CA ARG A 91 9.73 11.53 4.74
C ARG A 91 10.73 10.78 5.62
N VAL A 92 11.76 10.21 5.01
CA VAL A 92 12.84 9.51 5.71
C VAL A 92 14.20 10.11 5.38
N SER A 93 15.19 9.90 6.25
CA SER A 93 16.57 10.33 5.98
C SER A 93 17.18 9.57 4.80
N ILE A 94 17.98 10.26 3.97
CA ILE A 94 18.79 9.63 2.92
C ILE A 94 20.12 9.09 3.42
N ILE A 95 20.42 9.24 4.71
CA ILE A 95 21.65 8.75 5.35
C ILE A 95 21.32 7.45 6.09
N GLU A 96 22.15 6.44 5.87
CA GLU A 96 22.06 5.16 6.58
C GLU A 96 21.99 5.39 8.10
N ASP A 97 21.15 4.59 8.77
CA ASP A 97 20.88 4.67 10.21
C ASP A 97 20.14 5.92 10.72
N GLY A 98 19.65 6.78 9.82
CA GLY A 98 18.71 7.84 10.19
C GLY A 98 19.32 8.97 11.02
N ASN A 99 20.63 9.22 10.90
CA ASN A 99 21.19 10.44 11.50
C ASN A 99 20.55 11.63 10.79
N GLU A 100 19.79 12.42 11.54
CA GLU A 100 19.31 13.75 11.12
C GLU A 100 20.54 14.64 10.97
N VAL A 101 21.07 14.69 9.75
CA VAL A 101 21.68 15.93 9.30
C VAL A 101 20.50 16.72 8.76
N ASP A 102 20.34 17.98 9.18
CA ASP A 102 19.43 18.96 8.57
C ASP A 102 19.71 19.06 7.08
N THR A 103 19.16 18.10 6.34
CA THR A 103 19.31 17.95 4.91
C THR A 103 17.93 18.13 4.36
N TYR A 104 17.76 19.17 3.56
CA TYR A 104 16.52 19.50 2.85
C TYR A 104 16.08 18.41 1.84
N ILE A 105 16.73 17.23 1.84
CA ILE A 105 16.57 16.14 0.89
C ILE A 105 16.18 14.87 1.67
N SER A 106 14.95 14.84 2.16
CA SER A 106 14.33 13.63 2.73
C SER A 106 13.25 13.13 1.76
N PRO A 107 13.41 11.96 1.12
CA PRO A 107 12.42 11.44 0.20
C PRO A 107 11.15 11.05 0.96
N PHE A 108 10.02 11.36 0.36
CA PHE A 108 8.72 10.88 0.81
C PHE A 108 8.58 9.40 0.46
N LEU A 109 8.27 8.53 1.44
CA LEU A 109 7.92 7.13 1.21
C LEU A 109 6.41 6.98 1.10
N GLY A 110 5.67 7.44 2.10
CA GLY A 110 4.22 7.32 2.09
C GLY A 110 3.53 7.81 3.34
N TYR A 111 2.21 7.87 3.23
CA TYR A 111 1.29 8.33 4.24
C TYR A 111 -0.01 7.52 4.17
N LEU A 112 -0.44 6.98 5.31
CA LEU A 112 -1.62 6.14 5.49
C LEU A 112 -2.47 6.71 6.63
N PRO A 113 -3.48 7.54 6.36
CA PRO A 113 -4.25 8.23 7.40
C PRO A 113 -5.17 7.26 8.16
N THR A 114 -4.59 6.51 9.10
CA THR A 114 -5.34 5.63 10.01
C THR A 114 -5.64 6.29 11.35
N GLN A 115 -5.04 7.46 11.62
CA GLN A 115 -5.21 8.18 12.88
C GLN A 115 -5.52 9.67 12.67
N ASP A 116 -5.15 10.25 11.53
CA ASP A 116 -5.41 11.66 11.23
C ASP A 116 -6.89 11.97 11.09
N GLY A 117 -7.35 13.07 11.70
CA GLY A 117 -8.71 13.58 11.45
C GLY A 117 -9.83 12.65 11.92
N LEU A 118 -9.52 11.60 12.68
CA LEU A 118 -10.53 10.74 13.27
C LEU A 118 -11.31 11.51 14.35
N TYR A 119 -12.63 11.36 14.29
CA TYR A 119 -13.53 11.82 15.33
C TYR A 119 -13.44 10.91 16.56
N LEU A 120 -13.18 11.51 17.72
CA LEU A 120 -13.19 10.82 19.00
C LEU A 120 -14.47 11.11 19.78
N ASN A 121 -15.03 10.07 20.40
CA ASN A 121 -16.11 10.22 21.38
C ASN A 121 -15.60 10.83 22.70
N GLU A 122 -16.50 11.03 23.67
CA GLU A 122 -16.17 11.64 24.96
C GLU A 122 -15.12 10.87 25.79
N ARG A 123 -14.87 9.60 25.43
CA ARG A 123 -13.86 8.74 26.07
C ARG A 123 -12.53 8.73 25.32
N GLY A 124 -12.39 9.55 24.27
CA GLY A 124 -11.20 9.58 23.43
C GLY A 124 -11.07 8.39 22.48
N ILE A 125 -12.18 7.69 22.18
CA ILE A 125 -12.19 6.49 21.35
C ILE A 125 -12.79 6.82 19.98
N ALA A 126 -12.11 6.42 18.91
CA ALA A 126 -12.66 6.48 17.56
C ALA A 126 -13.72 5.38 17.40
N GLU A 127 -14.95 5.79 17.11
CA GLU A 127 -16.07 4.87 16.86
C GLU A 127 -16.28 4.65 15.36
N PHE A 128 -16.74 3.45 15.01
CA PHE A 128 -17.00 3.01 13.64
C PHE A 128 -18.46 2.54 13.51
N LEU A 129 -19.02 2.65 12.32
CA LEU A 129 -20.31 2.03 11.99
C LEU A 129 -20.18 0.50 11.94
N SER A 130 -21.25 -0.19 12.34
CA SER A 130 -21.40 -1.62 12.04
C SER A 130 -21.51 -1.83 10.52
N TRP A 131 -21.13 -3.02 10.06
CA TRP A 131 -21.18 -3.33 8.63
C TRP A 131 -22.58 -3.17 8.02
N ASP A 132 -23.62 -3.61 8.73
CA ASP A 132 -25.01 -3.46 8.27
C ASP A 132 -25.41 -2.00 8.07
N LYS A 133 -24.99 -1.11 8.98
CA LYS A 133 -25.26 0.33 8.86
C LYS A 133 -24.45 0.96 7.74
N TYR A 134 -23.20 0.56 7.59
CA TYR A 134 -22.35 1.03 6.49
C TYR A 134 -22.92 0.61 5.12
N ASN A 135 -23.37 -0.63 4.97
CA ASN A 135 -24.03 -1.10 3.75
C ASN A 135 -25.33 -0.36 3.47
N LYS A 136 -26.13 -0.06 4.50
CA LYS A 136 -27.37 0.69 4.32
C LYS A 136 -27.12 2.07 3.66
N TYR A 137 -26.15 2.83 4.16
CA TYR A 137 -25.75 4.12 3.56
C TYR A 137 -25.18 3.99 2.15
N ARG A 138 -24.53 2.85 1.86
CA ARG A 138 -23.90 2.56 0.58
C ARG A 138 -24.90 2.15 -0.50
N ASP A 139 -25.94 1.41 -0.10
CA ASP A 139 -26.89 0.77 -1.00
C ASP A 139 -28.13 1.66 -1.24
N ASP A 140 -28.45 2.57 -0.31
CA ASP A 140 -29.55 3.54 -0.45
C ASP A 140 -29.04 5.00 -0.49
N PRO A 141 -28.83 5.56 -1.70
CA PRO A 141 -28.39 6.94 -1.84
C PRO A 141 -29.44 8.00 -1.44
N SER A 142 -30.68 7.59 -1.14
CA SER A 142 -31.79 8.48 -0.74
C SER A 142 -31.83 8.83 0.75
N GLU A 143 -31.03 8.16 1.60
CA GLU A 143 -30.79 8.59 2.98
C GLU A 143 -29.96 9.89 3.01
N LEU A 144 -30.58 11.02 2.66
CA LEU A 144 -29.99 12.35 2.51
C LEU A 144 -29.33 12.93 3.78
N ASN A 145 -29.46 12.29 4.94
CA ASN A 145 -28.87 12.72 6.21
C ASN A 145 -27.59 11.94 6.59
N VAL A 146 -26.78 11.58 5.60
CA VAL A 146 -25.43 11.01 5.74
C VAL A 146 -24.52 11.87 6.65
N GLY A 147 -24.81 13.18 6.79
CA GLY A 147 -23.91 14.16 7.39
C GLY A 147 -23.85 14.26 8.92
N ASN A 148 -24.73 13.60 9.70
CA ASN A 148 -24.72 13.76 11.17
C ASN A 148 -23.99 12.64 11.93
N ASP A 149 -23.80 11.46 11.33
CA ASP A 149 -23.10 10.37 12.01
C ASP A 149 -21.60 10.45 11.77
N ARG A 150 -20.87 11.07 12.70
CA ARG A 150 -19.41 11.24 12.63
C ARG A 150 -18.65 9.91 12.52
N ARG A 151 -19.25 8.78 12.93
CA ARG A 151 -18.65 7.44 12.79
C ARG A 151 -18.50 7.02 11.33
N LEU A 152 -19.36 7.52 10.45
CA LEU A 152 -19.29 7.25 9.02
C LEU A 152 -17.99 7.81 8.42
N GLY A 153 -17.58 9.01 8.84
CA GLY A 153 -16.31 9.61 8.43
C GLY A 153 -15.12 8.75 8.83
N ASN A 154 -15.08 8.31 10.09
CA ASN A 154 -14.06 7.39 10.60
C ASN A 154 -14.03 6.08 9.78
N THR A 155 -15.20 5.44 9.62
CA THR A 155 -15.35 4.18 8.87
C THR A 155 -14.87 4.31 7.43
N SER A 156 -15.32 5.35 6.72
CA SER A 156 -14.93 5.59 5.33
C SER A 156 -13.43 5.84 5.19
N GLN A 157 -12.84 6.63 6.09
CA GLN A 157 -11.41 6.89 6.06
C GLN A 157 -10.59 5.61 6.24
N ILE A 158 -10.93 4.77 7.21
CA ILE A 158 -10.19 3.53 7.48
C ILE A 158 -10.32 2.54 6.31
N ILE A 159 -11.52 2.39 5.74
CA ILE A 159 -11.74 1.55 4.56
C ILE A 159 -10.93 2.07 3.36
N GLN A 160 -10.96 3.37 3.10
CA GLN A 160 -10.18 3.94 2.00
C GLN A 160 -8.68 3.73 2.21
N THR A 161 -8.19 3.93 3.44
CA THR A 161 -6.78 3.72 3.76
C THR A 161 -6.34 2.26 3.59
N SER A 162 -7.19 1.28 3.95
CA SER A 162 -6.84 -0.15 3.84
C SER A 162 -6.64 -0.61 2.39
N ILE A 163 -7.30 0.05 1.43
CA ILE A 163 -7.13 -0.21 -0.01
C ILE A 163 -6.16 0.77 -0.70
N GLY A 164 -5.48 1.63 0.06
CA GLY A 164 -4.58 2.66 -0.48
C GLY A 164 -5.30 3.78 -1.24
N GLY A 165 -6.61 3.92 -1.04
CA GLY A 165 -7.46 4.99 -1.55
C GLY A 165 -7.50 6.20 -0.62
N GLY A 166 -8.43 7.11 -0.86
CA GLY A 166 -8.58 8.31 -0.04
C GLY A 166 -7.34 9.19 -0.06
N ASN A 167 -7.01 9.78 1.09
CA ASN A 167 -5.83 10.63 1.25
C ASN A 167 -4.52 9.83 1.44
N SER A 168 -4.54 8.51 1.25
CA SER A 168 -3.31 7.71 1.26
C SER A 168 -2.40 8.15 0.13
N ARG A 169 -1.11 8.30 0.40
CA ARG A 169 -0.10 8.71 -0.58
C ARG A 169 1.09 7.78 -0.49
N VAL A 170 1.69 7.48 -1.62
CA VAL A 170 2.92 6.68 -1.71
C VAL A 170 3.75 7.19 -2.87
N SER A 171 5.08 7.18 -2.71
CA SER A 171 6.01 7.46 -3.80
C SER A 171 6.46 6.17 -4.49
N ALA A 172 7.10 6.29 -5.66
CA ALA A 172 7.74 5.14 -6.31
C ALA A 172 8.78 4.47 -5.39
N LEU A 173 9.53 5.27 -4.61
CA LEU A 173 10.49 4.76 -3.62
C LEU A 173 9.79 4.04 -2.47
N GLY A 174 8.67 4.58 -1.97
CA GLY A 174 7.85 3.92 -0.95
C GLY A 174 7.38 2.55 -1.41
N VAL A 175 6.87 2.45 -2.65
CA VAL A 175 6.42 1.18 -3.25
C VAL A 175 7.56 0.17 -3.37
N ALA A 176 8.73 0.60 -3.86
CA ALA A 176 9.91 -0.26 -3.95
C ALA A 176 10.36 -0.72 -2.55
N SER A 177 10.41 0.21 -1.60
CA SER A 177 10.87 -0.02 -0.23
C SER A 177 9.95 -0.97 0.53
N THR A 178 8.63 -0.83 0.43
CA THR A 178 7.66 -1.74 1.09
C THR A 178 7.92 -3.19 0.70
N ILE A 179 8.06 -3.45 -0.61
CA ILE A 179 8.24 -4.81 -1.12
C ILE A 179 9.65 -5.35 -0.81
N ALA A 180 10.69 -4.50 -0.87
CA ALA A 180 12.03 -4.89 -0.44
C ALA A 180 12.07 -5.28 1.05
N ASN A 181 11.40 -4.49 1.90
CA ASN A 181 11.36 -4.70 3.34
C ASN A 181 10.56 -5.94 3.74
N LEU A 182 9.51 -6.32 2.98
CA LEU A 182 8.85 -7.63 3.17
C LEU A 182 9.84 -8.79 3.08
N SER A 183 10.81 -8.73 2.15
CA SER A 183 11.86 -9.76 2.06
C SER A 183 12.81 -9.76 3.26
N GLN A 184 13.04 -8.61 3.90
CA GLN A 184 13.86 -8.52 5.12
C GLN A 184 13.11 -9.10 6.32
N ILE A 185 11.83 -8.73 6.50
CA ILE A 185 10.94 -9.24 7.55
C ILE A 185 10.85 -10.77 7.49
N LYS A 186 10.62 -11.32 6.28
CA LYS A 186 10.61 -12.77 5.99
C LYS A 186 11.88 -13.50 6.45
N ASN A 187 13.02 -12.80 6.45
CA ASN A 187 14.32 -13.34 6.86
C ASN A 187 14.68 -12.91 8.29
N ASN A 188 13.69 -12.59 9.12
CA ASN A 188 13.85 -12.15 10.51
C ASN A 188 14.83 -10.96 10.66
N THR A 189 14.87 -10.07 9.66
CA THR A 189 15.72 -8.89 9.64
C THR A 189 14.84 -7.66 9.75
N TYR A 190 15.16 -6.77 10.71
CA TYR A 190 14.46 -5.49 10.83
C TYR A 190 14.60 -4.67 9.55
N PRO A 191 13.50 -4.14 8.99
CA PRO A 191 13.53 -3.31 7.79
C PRO A 191 14.55 -2.17 7.86
N LYS A 192 15.38 -2.09 6.83
CA LYS A 192 16.23 -0.93 6.60
C LYS A 192 15.51 0.05 5.68
N LEU A 193 15.26 1.26 6.19
CA LEU A 193 14.73 2.34 5.37
C LEU A 193 15.73 2.69 4.24
N PRO A 194 15.22 3.09 3.06
CA PRO A 194 16.07 3.40 1.92
C PRO A 194 16.98 4.60 2.22
N PHE A 195 18.25 4.48 1.83
CA PHE A 195 19.24 5.53 1.96
C PHE A 195 20.09 5.62 0.69
N LEU A 196 20.67 6.80 0.43
CA LEU A 196 21.61 7.04 -0.66
C LEU A 196 23.05 7.15 -0.15
N LEU A 197 23.24 7.61 1.08
CA LEU A 197 24.54 7.88 1.67
C LEU A 197 24.83 6.88 2.79
N LYS A 198 25.94 6.15 2.68
CA LYS A 198 26.47 5.34 3.79
C LYS A 198 27.10 6.24 4.83
N LYS A 199 26.97 5.86 6.10
CA LYS A 199 27.66 6.57 7.19
C LYS A 199 29.17 6.42 7.04
N ASN A 200 29.91 7.50 7.24
CA ASN A 200 31.37 7.43 7.26
C ASN A 200 31.84 6.66 8.52
N ASN A 201 32.66 5.62 8.35
CA ASN A 201 32.99 4.61 9.37
C ASN A 201 33.81 5.13 10.59
N TYR A 202 34.07 6.44 10.69
CA TYR A 202 34.89 7.03 11.75
C TYR A 202 34.18 7.18 13.10
N LYS A 203 32.86 6.93 13.18
CA LYS A 203 32.17 6.84 14.48
C LYS A 203 32.11 5.37 14.93
N PRO A 204 32.50 5.04 16.17
CA PRO A 204 32.39 3.67 16.68
C PRO A 204 30.94 3.19 16.48
N LYS A 205 30.80 1.94 16.02
CA LYS A 205 29.49 1.30 15.93
C LYS A 205 28.93 1.27 17.35
N MET A 206 27.99 2.17 17.66
CA MET A 206 27.12 1.92 18.81
C MET A 206 26.45 0.60 18.50
N TYR A 207 26.66 -0.39 19.37
CA TYR A 207 25.95 -1.67 19.30
C TYR A 207 24.46 -1.35 19.47
N LYS A 208 23.77 -1.06 18.35
CA LYS A 208 22.32 -1.04 18.32
C LYS A 208 21.91 -2.49 18.61
N LYS A 209 21.07 -2.67 19.63
CA LYS A 209 20.45 -3.96 19.93
C LYS A 209 19.88 -4.51 18.62
N GLU A 210 20.21 -5.75 18.28
CA GLU A 210 19.56 -6.41 17.14
C GLU A 210 18.06 -6.47 17.45
N ASN A 211 17.29 -5.65 16.74
CA ASN A 211 15.84 -5.69 16.83
C ASN A 211 15.39 -6.91 16.02
N PHE A 212 15.17 -8.02 16.70
CA PHE A 212 14.57 -9.20 16.09
C PHE A 212 13.11 -8.92 15.76
N ILE A 213 12.66 -9.47 14.64
CA ILE A 213 11.27 -9.43 14.22
C ILE A 213 10.54 -10.64 14.87
N PRO A 214 9.33 -10.46 15.42
CA PRO A 214 8.54 -11.58 15.89
C PRO A 214 8.38 -12.67 14.83
N GLU A 215 8.39 -13.95 15.25
CA GLU A 215 8.28 -15.06 14.31
C GLU A 215 6.96 -15.02 13.52
N GLU A 216 5.87 -14.54 14.15
CA GLU A 216 4.59 -14.37 13.48
C GLU A 216 4.66 -13.37 12.32
N ASP A 217 5.38 -12.25 12.50
CA ASP A 217 5.56 -11.21 11.47
C ASP A 217 6.38 -11.76 10.29
N SER A 218 7.41 -12.56 10.57
CA SER A 218 8.21 -13.24 9.53
C SER A 218 7.36 -14.21 8.70
N LYS A 219 6.55 -15.04 9.37
CA LYS A 219 5.60 -15.96 8.71
C LYS A 219 4.56 -15.19 7.89
N ALA A 220 4.02 -14.11 8.43
CA ALA A 220 3.08 -13.25 7.72
C ALA A 220 3.72 -12.64 6.45
N ALA A 221 4.94 -12.13 6.53
CA ALA A 221 5.66 -11.60 5.37
C ALA A 221 5.90 -12.68 4.29
N GLN A 222 6.20 -13.92 4.68
CA GLN A 222 6.31 -15.04 3.74
C GLN A 222 4.98 -15.33 3.03
N ILE A 223 3.86 -15.31 3.75
CA ILE A 223 2.52 -15.49 3.18
C ILE A 223 2.22 -14.36 2.17
N VAL A 224 2.52 -13.11 2.53
CA VAL A 224 2.33 -11.96 1.64
C VAL A 224 3.17 -12.12 0.37
N LEU A 225 4.46 -12.44 0.48
CA LEU A 225 5.34 -12.66 -0.67
C LEU A 225 4.85 -13.79 -1.58
N ASN A 226 4.31 -14.87 -1.03
CA ASN A 226 3.68 -15.95 -1.82
C ASN A 226 2.42 -15.46 -2.52
N GLY A 227 1.63 -14.58 -1.89
CA GLY A 227 0.50 -13.91 -2.51
C GLY A 227 0.91 -12.99 -3.66
N LEU A 228 2.03 -12.25 -3.52
CA LEU A 228 2.57 -11.36 -4.55
C LEU A 228 3.02 -12.12 -5.81
N GLU A 229 3.47 -13.35 -5.66
CA GLU A 229 3.85 -14.21 -6.79
C GLU A 229 2.66 -14.47 -7.73
N LYS A 230 1.46 -14.65 -7.17
CA LYS A 230 0.23 -14.93 -7.93
C LYS A 230 -0.15 -13.83 -8.92
N THR A 231 0.37 -12.62 -8.73
CA THR A 231 0.17 -11.50 -9.65
C THR A 231 0.79 -11.76 -11.03
N LEU A 232 1.77 -12.66 -11.12
CA LEU A 232 2.53 -12.96 -12.34
C LEU A 232 2.14 -14.30 -12.97
N LEU A 233 1.40 -15.14 -12.24
CA LEU A 233 1.00 -16.46 -12.71
C LEU A 233 -0.10 -16.38 -13.77
N PRO A 234 -0.08 -17.28 -14.77
CA PRO A 234 -1.20 -17.44 -15.69
C PRO A 234 -2.42 -18.04 -14.96
N GLU A 235 -3.56 -18.03 -15.65
CA GLU A 235 -4.76 -18.76 -15.20
C GLU A 235 -4.49 -20.27 -15.17
N THR A 236 -5.01 -20.96 -14.15
CA THR A 236 -4.93 -22.42 -14.01
C THR A 236 -6.29 -23.02 -13.69
N ALA A 237 -6.43 -24.35 -13.76
CA ALA A 237 -7.71 -25.02 -13.47
C ALA A 237 -8.24 -24.71 -12.05
N ASP A 238 -7.34 -24.60 -11.07
CA ASP A 238 -7.67 -24.30 -9.66
C ASP A 238 -7.72 -22.80 -9.36
N TRP A 239 -7.38 -21.94 -10.33
CA TRP A 239 -7.30 -20.50 -10.15
C TRP A 239 -7.85 -19.76 -11.37
N LYS A 240 -9.10 -19.30 -11.26
CA LYS A 240 -9.75 -18.50 -12.31
C LYS A 240 -9.21 -17.08 -12.37
N GLY A 241 -8.88 -16.63 -13.58
CA GLY A 241 -8.35 -15.31 -13.88
C GLY A 241 -6.82 -15.24 -13.93
N VAL A 242 -6.31 -14.55 -14.95
CA VAL A 242 -4.87 -14.31 -15.16
C VAL A 242 -4.34 -13.32 -14.14
N GLY A 243 -3.13 -13.56 -13.61
CA GLY A 243 -2.43 -12.61 -12.77
C GLY A 243 -2.28 -11.25 -13.46
N THR A 244 -2.61 -10.17 -12.74
CA THR A 244 -2.72 -8.82 -13.33
C THR A 244 -1.44 -8.25 -13.96
N ALA A 245 -0.26 -8.85 -13.72
CA ALA A 245 1.01 -8.50 -14.37
C ALA A 245 1.60 -9.64 -15.23
N SER A 246 0.90 -10.76 -15.36
CA SER A 246 1.36 -11.93 -16.11
C SER A 246 1.62 -11.61 -17.59
N SER A 247 0.70 -10.87 -18.23
CA SER A 247 0.83 -10.44 -19.63
C SER A 247 2.03 -9.51 -19.86
N ALA A 248 2.30 -8.58 -18.93
CA ALA A 248 3.46 -7.70 -18.98
C ALA A 248 4.77 -8.47 -18.89
N PHE A 249 4.83 -9.49 -18.04
CA PHE A 249 5.97 -10.39 -17.91
C PHE A 249 6.20 -11.17 -19.22
N THR A 250 5.17 -11.86 -19.72
CA THR A 250 5.28 -12.67 -20.94
C THR A 250 5.65 -11.86 -22.16
N ARG A 251 5.07 -10.68 -22.33
CA ARG A 251 5.42 -9.78 -23.43
C ARG A 251 6.86 -9.29 -23.38
N THR A 252 7.43 -9.10 -22.19
CA THR A 252 8.78 -8.52 -22.04
C THR A 252 9.88 -9.58 -22.17
N PHE A 253 9.66 -10.74 -21.56
CA PHE A 253 10.67 -11.80 -21.48
C PHE A 253 10.42 -12.97 -22.44
N GLY A 254 9.26 -13.03 -23.10
CA GLY A 254 8.90 -14.15 -23.98
C GLY A 254 8.71 -15.47 -23.24
N LYS A 255 8.52 -15.43 -21.91
CA LYS A 255 8.36 -16.60 -21.02
C LYS A 255 7.07 -16.48 -20.20
N ILE A 256 6.51 -17.61 -19.78
CA ILE A 256 5.39 -17.64 -18.85
C ILE A 256 5.95 -17.97 -17.46
N CYS A 257 5.53 -17.22 -16.44
CA CYS A 257 5.91 -17.53 -15.06
C CYS A 257 5.15 -18.76 -14.55
N GLY A 258 5.88 -19.69 -13.93
CA GLY A 258 5.32 -20.80 -13.17
C GLY A 258 5.42 -20.56 -11.66
N TYR A 259 5.13 -21.61 -10.87
CA TYR A 259 5.44 -21.62 -9.44
C TYR A 259 6.92 -21.28 -9.20
N SER A 260 7.19 -20.53 -8.14
CA SER A 260 8.48 -19.87 -7.88
C SER A 260 8.83 -18.82 -8.94
N CYS A 261 7.85 -18.03 -9.39
CA CYS A 261 8.13 -16.94 -10.33
C CYS A 261 9.20 -15.99 -9.73
N PRO A 262 10.25 -15.64 -10.50
CA PRO A 262 11.36 -14.83 -10.00
C PRO A 262 10.94 -13.40 -9.65
N VAL A 263 9.80 -12.93 -10.17
CA VAL A 263 9.23 -11.62 -9.87
C VAL A 263 8.01 -11.78 -8.96
N LYS A 264 8.04 -11.12 -7.80
CA LYS A 264 6.94 -11.07 -6.83
C LYS A 264 6.47 -9.64 -6.72
N GLY A 265 5.23 -9.35 -7.09
CA GLY A 265 4.77 -7.96 -7.13
C GLY A 265 3.28 -7.77 -6.93
N LYS A 266 2.89 -6.50 -6.84
CA LYS A 266 1.47 -6.11 -6.76
C LYS A 266 1.20 -4.94 -7.68
N THR A 267 0.07 -5.04 -8.36
CA THR A 267 -0.57 -3.98 -9.13
C THR A 267 -1.45 -3.09 -8.26
N GLY A 268 -1.49 -1.80 -8.58
CA GLY A 268 -2.52 -0.88 -8.11
C GLY A 268 -3.08 -0.09 -9.29
N THR A 269 -4.35 0.32 -9.19
CA THR A 269 -5.04 1.07 -10.24
C THR A 269 -5.94 2.11 -9.58
N VAL A 270 -5.90 3.33 -10.07
CA VAL A 270 -6.85 4.39 -9.72
C VAL A 270 -7.83 4.56 -10.87
N SER A 271 -9.12 4.52 -10.56
CA SER A 271 -10.18 4.62 -11.57
C SER A 271 -10.07 5.87 -12.44
N PHE A 272 -10.47 5.75 -13.70
CA PHE A 272 -10.65 6.90 -14.59
C PHE A 272 -11.79 7.84 -14.17
N LYS A 273 -12.56 7.49 -13.15
CA LYS A 273 -13.56 8.37 -12.54
C LYS A 273 -12.97 9.27 -11.43
N ASP A 274 -11.74 9.00 -10.97
CA ASP A 274 -11.07 9.88 -10.01
C ASP A 274 -10.72 11.22 -10.68
N LYS A 275 -11.16 12.34 -10.09
CA LYS A 275 -10.97 13.69 -10.65
C LYS A 275 -9.52 14.18 -10.58
N ASN A 276 -8.73 13.70 -9.60
CA ASN A 276 -7.41 14.24 -9.27
C ASN A 276 -6.27 13.32 -9.72
N HIS A 277 -6.51 12.01 -9.75
CA HIS A 277 -5.52 10.97 -9.98
C HIS A 277 -5.98 9.96 -11.03
N ARG A 278 -6.81 10.42 -11.95
CA ARG A 278 -7.39 9.66 -13.05
C ARG A 278 -6.38 8.76 -13.75
N GLY A 279 -6.69 7.46 -13.84
CA GLY A 279 -5.92 6.53 -14.68
C GLY A 279 -4.49 6.29 -14.21
N LYS A 280 -4.17 6.53 -12.93
CA LYS A 280 -2.84 6.16 -12.41
C LYS A 280 -2.77 4.65 -12.24
N THR A 281 -1.69 4.04 -12.70
CA THR A 281 -1.34 2.64 -12.42
C THR A 281 -0.08 2.58 -11.57
N LEU A 282 -0.03 1.59 -10.70
CA LEU A 282 1.06 1.32 -9.78
C LEU A 282 1.54 -0.11 -9.98
N PHE A 283 2.84 -0.32 -9.92
CA PHE A 283 3.40 -1.66 -9.75
C PHE A 283 4.64 -1.62 -8.88
N GLY A 284 4.67 -2.45 -7.85
CA GLY A 284 5.89 -2.74 -7.12
C GLY A 284 6.26 -4.21 -7.32
N GLY A 285 7.54 -4.49 -7.53
CA GLY A 285 8.03 -5.86 -7.66
C GLY A 285 9.40 -6.05 -7.01
N LEU A 286 9.58 -7.22 -6.40
CA LEU A 286 10.86 -7.79 -5.97
C LEU A 286 11.24 -8.88 -6.97
N THR A 287 12.45 -8.80 -7.50
CA THR A 287 12.98 -9.77 -8.44
C THR A 287 14.19 -10.48 -7.86
N ASP A 288 14.19 -11.81 -7.89
CA ASP A 288 15.42 -12.62 -7.80
C ASP A 288 16.10 -12.63 -9.17
N LEU A 289 17.22 -11.91 -9.28
CA LEU A 289 17.89 -11.68 -10.55
C LEU A 289 18.52 -12.95 -11.10
N LYS A 290 19.00 -13.83 -10.23
CA LYS A 290 19.60 -15.11 -10.65
C LYS A 290 18.52 -16.03 -11.21
N GLN A 291 17.41 -16.20 -10.48
CA GLN A 291 16.31 -17.03 -10.97
C GLN A 291 15.70 -16.48 -12.26
N LEU A 292 15.66 -15.15 -12.41
CA LEU A 292 15.20 -14.54 -13.66
C LEU A 292 16.17 -14.79 -14.81
N ALA A 293 17.48 -14.69 -14.57
CA ALA A 293 18.50 -15.01 -15.57
C ALA A 293 18.40 -16.48 -16.02
N ASP A 294 18.33 -17.41 -15.06
CA ASP A 294 18.18 -18.85 -15.34
C ASP A 294 16.91 -19.14 -16.18
N LEU A 295 15.82 -18.37 -15.98
CA LEU A 295 14.57 -18.50 -16.72
C LEU A 295 14.63 -17.93 -18.15
N ILE A 296 15.34 -16.82 -18.36
CA ILE A 296 15.45 -16.15 -19.66
C ILE A 296 16.51 -16.82 -20.51
N ASP A 297 17.75 -16.87 -20.01
CA ASP A 297 18.94 -17.45 -20.63
C ASP A 297 20.00 -17.73 -19.55
N GLY A 298 20.22 -19.02 -19.25
CA GLY A 298 21.15 -19.48 -18.21
C GLY A 298 22.64 -19.14 -18.45
N ASN A 299 22.98 -18.50 -19.57
CA ASN A 299 24.32 -17.98 -19.82
C ASN A 299 24.54 -16.56 -19.27
N VAL A 300 23.48 -15.84 -18.91
CA VAL A 300 23.57 -14.49 -18.34
C VAL A 300 24.07 -14.58 -16.90
N LYS A 301 25.24 -13.99 -16.63
CA LYS A 301 25.84 -13.96 -15.29
C LYS A 301 25.62 -12.60 -14.64
N ILE A 302 24.73 -12.55 -13.66
CA ILE A 302 24.55 -11.37 -12.78
C ILE A 302 25.37 -11.58 -11.51
N HIS A 303 26.38 -10.74 -11.29
CA HIS A 303 27.35 -10.91 -10.20
C HIS A 303 27.10 -10.01 -8.99
N ASP A 304 26.53 -8.82 -9.19
CA ASP A 304 26.56 -7.75 -8.18
C ASP A 304 25.33 -7.70 -7.27
N TYR A 305 24.18 -8.24 -7.73
CA TYR A 305 22.91 -8.12 -7.03
C TYR A 305 22.16 -9.46 -6.98
N LYS A 306 21.78 -9.90 -5.77
CA LYS A 306 20.93 -11.09 -5.58
C LYS A 306 19.47 -10.80 -5.93
N SER A 307 18.96 -9.65 -5.48
CA SER A 307 17.60 -9.22 -5.73
C SER A 307 17.52 -7.70 -5.92
N VAL A 308 16.49 -7.27 -6.65
CA VAL A 308 16.19 -5.86 -6.88
C VAL A 308 14.71 -5.61 -6.62
N ALA A 309 14.39 -4.46 -6.02
CA ALA A 309 13.01 -4.00 -5.88
C ALA A 309 12.82 -2.73 -6.70
N ILE A 310 11.80 -2.71 -7.56
CA ILE A 310 11.47 -1.55 -8.39
C ILE A 310 10.00 -1.19 -8.18
N GLY A 311 9.75 0.08 -7.85
CA GLY A 311 8.42 0.67 -7.73
C GLY A 311 8.17 1.64 -8.87
N VAL A 312 7.02 1.52 -9.53
CA VAL A 312 6.62 2.34 -10.67
C VAL A 312 5.24 2.94 -10.40
N ILE A 313 5.12 4.25 -10.65
CA ILE A 313 3.84 4.96 -10.75
C ILE A 313 3.76 5.51 -12.18
N ALA A 314 2.72 5.14 -12.91
CA ALA A 314 2.49 5.57 -14.27
C ALA A 314 1.11 6.21 -14.42
N PHE A 315 0.95 7.00 -15.48
CA PHE A 315 -0.32 7.62 -15.85
C PHE A 315 -0.76 7.03 -17.19
N GLU A 316 -1.94 6.43 -17.21
CA GLU A 316 -2.58 6.01 -18.46
C GLU A 316 -3.12 7.22 -19.21
N LYS A 317 -2.85 7.29 -20.52
CA LYS A 317 -3.49 8.23 -21.43
C LYS A 317 -4.61 7.50 -22.17
N GLY A 318 -5.87 7.85 -21.92
CA GLY A 318 -7.01 7.34 -22.68
C GLY A 318 -8.16 6.82 -21.82
N THR A 319 -9.15 6.22 -22.48
CA THR A 319 -10.38 5.68 -21.87
C THR A 319 -10.63 4.27 -22.38
N SER A 320 -10.22 3.26 -21.60
CA SER A 320 -11.00 2.02 -21.36
C SER A 320 -10.14 0.79 -21.09
N ASP A 321 -8.93 0.67 -21.65
CA ASP A 321 -8.14 -0.54 -21.47
C ASP A 321 -7.16 -0.39 -20.30
N VAL A 322 -7.52 -1.02 -19.19
CA VAL A 322 -6.67 -1.13 -17.98
C VAL A 322 -5.57 -2.16 -18.24
N THR A 323 -4.69 -1.90 -19.22
CA THR A 323 -3.37 -2.52 -19.18
C THR A 323 -2.61 -1.84 -18.05
N ASN A 324 -2.13 -2.57 -17.04
CA ASN A 324 -1.35 -1.94 -15.96
C ASN A 324 0.01 -1.48 -16.52
N ARG A 325 0.09 -0.24 -17.03
CA ARG A 325 1.30 0.29 -17.65
C ARG A 325 2.49 0.33 -16.70
N ALA A 326 2.25 0.51 -15.41
CA ALA A 326 3.30 0.47 -14.42
C ALA A 326 4.00 -0.91 -14.37
N ALA A 327 3.25 -2.01 -14.50
CA ALA A 327 3.82 -3.35 -14.62
C ALA A 327 4.65 -3.50 -15.89
N ASP A 328 4.17 -2.99 -17.03
CA ASP A 328 4.95 -3.02 -18.29
C ASP A 328 6.27 -2.25 -18.19
N ILE A 329 6.22 -1.04 -17.62
CA ILE A 329 7.41 -0.21 -17.41
C ILE A 329 8.37 -0.92 -16.45
N HIS A 330 7.87 -1.50 -15.35
CA HIS A 330 8.70 -2.25 -14.42
C HIS A 330 9.44 -3.39 -15.12
N MET A 331 8.74 -4.23 -15.87
CA MET A 331 9.36 -5.38 -16.55
C MET A 331 10.39 -4.93 -17.58
N ARG A 332 10.09 -3.87 -18.35
CA ARG A 332 11.02 -3.33 -19.35
C ARG A 332 12.26 -2.71 -18.72
N LEU A 333 12.10 -1.97 -17.61
CA LEU A 333 13.23 -1.44 -16.85
C LEU A 333 14.10 -2.57 -16.29
N LEU A 334 13.48 -3.60 -15.74
CA LEU A 334 14.17 -4.78 -15.23
C LEU A 334 14.98 -5.48 -16.34
N LYS A 335 14.40 -5.66 -17.53
CA LYS A 335 15.12 -6.19 -18.69
C LYS A 335 16.28 -5.28 -19.09
N HIS A 336 16.01 -4.00 -19.29
CA HIS A 336 16.98 -3.03 -19.78
C HIS A 336 18.19 -2.84 -18.85
N ILE A 337 17.97 -2.84 -17.53
CA ILE A 337 19.05 -2.58 -16.56
C ILE A 337 19.97 -3.79 -16.39
N PHE A 338 19.46 -5.02 -16.54
CA PHE A 338 20.18 -6.23 -16.13
C PHE A 338 20.41 -7.26 -17.25
N PHE A 339 19.76 -7.12 -18.41
CA PHE A 339 19.75 -8.13 -19.47
C PHE A 339 19.96 -7.59 -20.90
N ASP A 340 19.97 -6.26 -21.10
CA ASP A 340 20.30 -5.60 -22.37
C ASP A 340 21.64 -4.86 -22.24
#